data_AF-A0A1X0UNX0-F1
#
_entry.id   AF-A0A1X0UNX0-F1
#
_cell.length_a   1.000
_cell.length_b   1.000
_cell.length_c   1.000
_cell.angle_alpha   90.00
_cell.angle_beta   90.00
_cell.angle_gamma   90.00
#
_symmetry.space_group_name_H-M   'P 1'
#
loop_
_entity.id
_entity.type
_entity.pdbx_description
1 polymer ?
#
loop_
_entity_poly.entity_id
_entity_poly.type
_entity_poly.pdbx_seq_one_letter_code
_entity_poly.pdbx_strand_id
1 'polypeptide(L)'
;MALIDIGTLVGVLAAVLALFIQVRQRKFALAQQYIERFWEIDDSISRAECVGVDVDINLHHRRYAKLCEDEMEVVSLGWIDRRTWHVWHAGIVSSTSTTRTVKTESEFDFLHACRMSSTHDGSHCPAWAAQSLWPRATSW
;
A
#
# COMPACT_ATOMS: atom_id res chain seq x y z
N MET A 1 -29.98 23.77 -33.35
CA MET A 1 -28.70 23.04 -33.31
C MET A 1 -27.97 23.16 -31.96
N ALA A 2 -28.14 24.21 -31.15
CA ALA A 2 -27.40 24.38 -29.89
C ALA A 2 -27.77 23.42 -28.72
N LEU A 3 -28.94 22.77 -28.73
CA LEU A 3 -29.37 21.89 -27.61
C LEU A 3 -28.64 20.53 -27.57
N ILE A 4 -28.16 20.05 -28.73
CA ILE A 4 -27.47 18.76 -28.83
C ILE A 4 -26.05 18.87 -28.24
N ASP A 5 -25.41 20.02 -28.40
CA ASP A 5 -24.07 20.29 -27.84
C ASP A 5 -24.07 20.41 -26.32
N ILE A 6 -25.16 20.93 -25.72
CA ILE A 6 -25.27 21.01 -24.26
C ILE A 6 -25.46 19.62 -23.65
N GLY A 7 -26.29 18.77 -24.27
CA GLY A 7 -26.54 17.41 -23.78
C GLY A 7 -25.29 16.53 -23.81
N THR A 8 -24.48 16.63 -24.87
CA THR A 8 -23.21 15.89 -24.99
C THR A 8 -22.18 16.38 -23.97
N LEU A 9 -22.05 17.69 -23.76
CA LEU A 9 -21.16 18.26 -22.74
C LEU A 9 -21.51 17.74 -21.34
N VAL A 10 -22.79 17.77 -20.97
CA VAL A 10 -23.26 17.27 -19.67
C VAL A 10 -23.02 15.77 -19.52
N GLY A 11 -23.25 14.99 -20.58
CA GLY A 11 -22.96 13.55 -20.59
C GLY A 11 -21.48 13.24 -20.37
N VAL A 12 -20.58 13.95 -21.05
CA VAL A 12 -19.12 13.77 -20.88
C VAL A 12 -18.68 14.17 -19.47
N LEU A 13 -19.17 15.28 -18.93
CA LEU A 13 -18.87 15.70 -17.56
C LEU A 13 -19.33 14.67 -16.52
N ALA A 14 -20.55 14.12 -16.69
CA ALA A 14 -21.06 13.08 -15.81
C ALA A 14 -20.21 11.79 -15.88
N ALA A 15 -19.78 11.38 -17.07
CA ALA A 15 -18.90 10.22 -17.25
C ALA A 15 -17.53 10.42 -16.58
N VAL A 16 -16.95 11.61 -16.70
CA VAL A 16 -15.68 11.97 -16.06
C VAL A 16 -15.83 11.92 -14.53
N LEU A 17 -16.90 12.49 -13.97
CA LEU A 17 -17.17 12.46 -12.53
C LEU A 17 -17.37 11.02 -12.02
N ALA A 18 -18.09 10.19 -12.77
CA ALA A 18 -18.28 8.78 -12.43
C ALA A 18 -16.94 8.02 -12.39
N LEU A 19 -16.04 8.30 -13.34
CA LEU A 19 -14.69 7.73 -13.36
C LEU A 19 -13.87 8.16 -12.13
N PHE A 20 -13.93 9.43 -11.74
CA PHE A 20 -13.26 9.92 -10.53
C PHE A 20 -13.77 9.22 -9.26
N ILE A 21 -15.09 9.05 -9.13
CA ILE A 21 -15.70 8.35 -8.00
C ILE A 21 -15.26 6.88 -7.99
N GLN A 22 -15.26 6.21 -9.13
CA GLN A 22 -14.87 4.81 -9.24
C GLN A 22 -13.39 4.60 -8.87
N VAL A 23 -12.49 5.47 -9.32
CA VAL A 23 -11.08 5.43 -8.94
C VAL A 23 -10.94 5.60 -7.43
N ARG A 24 -11.63 6.57 -6.83
CA ARG A 24 -11.60 6.80 -5.38
C ARG A 24 -12.10 5.58 -4.60
N GLN A 25 -13.17 4.94 -5.04
CA GLN A 25 -13.69 3.72 -4.42
C GLN A 25 -12.71 2.56 -4.50
N ARG A 26 -12.03 2.37 -5.66
CA ARG A 26 -11.00 1.34 -5.81
C ARG A 26 -9.83 1.55 -4.86
N LYS A 27 -9.36 2.80 -4.72
CA LYS A 27 -8.29 3.14 -3.77
C LYS A 27 -8.69 2.83 -2.32
N PHE A 28 -9.92 3.16 -1.95
CA PHE A 28 -10.44 2.85 -0.61
C PHE A 28 -10.58 1.33 -0.38
N ALA A 29 -11.03 0.57 -1.38
CA ALA A 29 -11.14 -0.88 -1.29
C ALA A 29 -9.78 -1.56 -1.07
N LEU A 30 -8.73 -1.11 -1.77
CA LEU A 30 -7.36 -1.57 -1.54
C LEU A 30 -6.89 -1.24 -0.11
N ALA A 31 -7.19 -0.03 0.36
CA ALA A 31 -6.86 0.38 1.72
C ALA A 31 -7.51 -0.52 2.78
N GLN A 32 -8.77 -0.89 2.57
CA GLN A 32 -9.50 -1.79 3.45
C GLN A 32 -8.91 -3.21 3.43
N GLN A 33 -8.57 -3.72 2.24
CA GLN A 33 -7.99 -5.05 2.09
C GLN A 33 -6.64 -5.19 2.81
N TYR A 34 -5.82 -4.14 2.79
CA TYR A 34 -4.58 -4.12 3.57
C TYR A 34 -4.84 -4.25 5.06
N ILE A 35 -5.77 -3.45 5.61
CA ILE A 35 -6.08 -3.47 7.04
C ILE A 35 -6.55 -4.86 7.47
N GLU A 36 -7.40 -5.51 6.68
CA GLU A 36 -7.88 -6.87 6.95
C GLU A 36 -6.72 -7.88 6.99
N ARG A 37 -5.85 -7.88 5.96
CA ARG A 37 -4.68 -8.77 5.91
C ARG A 37 -3.67 -8.50 7.01
N PHE A 38 -3.48 -7.23 7.37
CA PHE A 38 -2.61 -6.83 8.46
C PHE A 38 -3.07 -7.46 9.77
N TRP A 39 -4.36 -7.31 10.11
CA TRP A 39 -4.89 -7.90 11.35
C TRP A 39 -4.90 -9.42 11.32
N GLU A 40 -5.20 -10.03 10.18
CA GLU A 40 -5.13 -11.49 10.03
C GLU A 40 -3.72 -12.01 10.34
N ILE A 41 -2.69 -11.34 9.81
CA ILE A 41 -1.28 -11.69 10.03
C ILE A 41 -0.88 -11.39 11.48
N ASP A 42 -1.23 -10.23 12.04
CA ASP A 42 -0.89 -9.85 13.41
C ASP A 42 -1.49 -10.81 14.44
N ASP A 43 -2.75 -11.20 14.25
CA ASP A 43 -3.42 -12.23 15.04
C ASP A 43 -2.73 -13.59 14.90
N SER A 44 -2.27 -13.93 13.69
CA SER A 44 -1.58 -15.20 13.44
C SER A 44 -0.20 -15.25 14.12
N ILE A 45 0.55 -14.13 14.10
CA ILE A 45 1.83 -13.99 14.80
C ILE A 45 1.59 -14.13 16.30
N SER A 46 0.62 -13.40 16.84
CA SER A 46 0.28 -13.44 18.27
C SER A 46 -0.08 -14.86 18.73
N ARG A 47 -0.85 -15.60 17.92
CA ARG A 47 -1.15 -17.01 18.21
C ARG A 47 0.09 -17.90 18.15
N ALA A 48 0.96 -17.73 17.15
CA ALA A 48 2.18 -18.52 17.00
C ALA A 48 3.15 -18.28 18.16
N GLU A 49 3.29 -17.03 18.62
CA GLU A 49 4.09 -16.66 19.79
C GLU A 49 3.59 -17.33 21.08
N CYS A 50 2.28 -17.48 21.26
CA CYS A 50 1.72 -18.20 22.41
C CYS A 50 2.01 -19.72 22.38
N VAL A 51 2.11 -20.33 21.20
CA VAL A 51 2.34 -21.77 21.05
C VAL A 51 3.84 -22.11 21.09
N GLY A 52 4.72 -21.15 20.78
CA GLY A 52 6.17 -21.26 20.96
C GLY A 52 6.89 -22.12 19.91
N VAL A 53 6.33 -22.26 18.70
CA VAL A 53 6.95 -23.02 17.60
C VAL A 53 7.70 -22.06 16.67
N ASP A 54 9.01 -22.01 16.79
CA ASP A 54 9.90 -21.09 16.05
C ASP A 54 9.74 -21.15 14.51
N VAL A 55 9.45 -22.32 13.95
CA VAL A 55 9.27 -22.49 12.49
C VAL A 55 8.03 -21.73 12.00
N ASP A 56 6.97 -21.69 12.81
CA ASP A 56 5.71 -21.03 12.45
C ASP A 56 5.87 -19.50 12.49
N ILE A 57 6.59 -19.01 13.51
CA ILE A 57 6.87 -17.57 13.69
C ILE A 57 7.64 -17.00 12.48
N ASN A 58 8.67 -17.70 11.98
CA ASN A 58 9.43 -17.22 10.82
C ASN A 58 8.57 -17.16 9.54
N LEU A 59 7.63 -18.11 9.36
CA LEU A 59 6.69 -18.09 8.24
C LEU A 59 5.79 -16.85 8.31
N HIS A 60 5.24 -16.54 9.48
CA HIS A 60 4.39 -15.37 9.67
C HIS A 60 5.15 -14.05 9.50
N HIS A 61 6.39 -13.99 9.97
CA HIS A 61 7.31 -12.86 9.73
C HIS A 61 7.55 -12.62 8.25
N ARG A 62 7.78 -13.70 7.47
CA ARG A 62 7.93 -13.60 6.01
C ARG A 62 6.65 -13.11 5.33
N ARG A 63 5.49 -13.59 5.76
CA ARG A 63 4.18 -13.11 5.25
C ARG A 63 3.98 -11.64 5.54
N TYR A 64 4.34 -11.20 6.75
CA TYR A 64 4.28 -9.79 7.12
C TYR A 64 5.23 -8.93 6.27
N ALA A 65 6.48 -9.36 6.09
CA ALA A 65 7.45 -8.68 5.22
C ALA A 65 6.95 -8.58 3.77
N LYS A 66 6.38 -9.68 3.24
CA LYS A 66 5.78 -9.68 1.89
C LYS A 66 4.60 -8.72 1.79
N LEU A 67 3.73 -8.65 2.80
CA LEU A 67 2.65 -7.66 2.83
C LEU A 67 3.22 -6.24 2.75
N CYS A 68 4.24 -5.90 3.54
CA CYS A 68 4.87 -4.58 3.49
C CYS A 68 5.48 -4.26 2.12
N GLU A 69 6.14 -5.25 1.49
CA GLU A 69 6.69 -5.11 0.14
C GLU A 69 5.60 -4.83 -0.90
N ASP A 70 4.51 -5.61 -0.87
CA ASP A 70 3.37 -5.44 -1.79
C ASP A 70 2.75 -4.04 -1.62
N GLU A 71 2.63 -3.54 -0.39
CA GLU A 71 2.12 -2.18 -0.17
C GLU A 71 3.06 -1.10 -0.69
N MET A 72 4.36 -1.26 -0.52
CA MET A 72 5.35 -0.34 -1.09
C MET A 72 5.28 -0.33 -2.62
N GLU A 73 5.07 -1.49 -3.25
CA GLU A 73 4.84 -1.60 -4.68
C GLU A 73 3.56 -0.86 -5.11
N VAL A 74 2.44 -1.09 -4.43
CA VAL A 74 1.15 -0.41 -4.70
C VAL A 74 1.27 1.11 -4.53
N VAL A 75 2.04 1.56 -3.54
CA VAL A 75 2.37 2.98 -3.34
C VAL A 75 3.19 3.49 -4.52
N SER A 76 4.24 2.79 -4.95
CA SER A 76 5.06 3.20 -6.09
C SER A 76 4.25 3.34 -7.39
N LEU A 77 3.13 2.64 -7.49
CA LEU A 77 2.20 2.71 -8.62
C LEU A 77 1.15 3.83 -8.48
N GLY A 78 1.14 4.60 -7.38
CA GLY A 78 0.24 5.74 -7.18
C GLY A 78 -1.20 5.38 -6.81
N TRP A 79 -1.45 4.14 -6.39
CA TRP A 79 -2.78 3.67 -5.99
C TRP A 79 -3.18 4.11 -4.58
N ILE A 80 -2.21 4.43 -3.73
CA ILE A 80 -2.45 4.87 -2.36
C ILE A 80 -2.23 6.38 -2.26
N ASP A 81 -3.12 7.07 -1.56
CA ASP A 81 -2.99 8.50 -1.29
C ASP A 81 -1.94 8.76 -0.20
N ARG A 82 -1.31 9.94 -0.26
CA ARG A 82 -0.19 10.31 0.62
C ARG A 82 -0.53 10.21 2.11
N ARG A 83 -1.76 10.53 2.49
CA ARG A 83 -2.19 10.50 3.89
C ARG A 83 -2.31 9.07 4.40
N THR A 84 -2.94 8.19 3.62
CA THR A 84 -3.00 6.75 3.93
C THR A 84 -1.60 6.16 4.03
N TRP A 85 -0.72 6.46 3.06
CA TRP A 85 0.66 5.98 3.09
C TRP A 85 1.43 6.43 4.34
N HIS A 86 1.28 7.68 4.74
CA HIS A 86 1.97 8.23 5.92
C HIS A 86 1.67 7.42 7.19
N VAL A 87 0.39 7.07 7.39
CA VAL A 87 -0.05 6.26 8.53
C VAL A 87 0.49 4.84 8.44
N TRP A 88 0.42 4.21 7.27
CA TRP A 88 0.87 2.85 7.08
C TRP A 88 2.38 2.70 7.22
N HIS A 89 3.13 3.60 6.58
CA HIS A 89 4.58 3.65 6.68
C HIS A 89 5.03 3.76 8.13
N ALA A 90 4.39 4.64 8.92
CA ALA A 90 4.67 4.75 10.36
C ALA A 90 4.48 3.41 11.10
N GLY A 91 3.44 2.65 10.74
CA GLY A 91 3.22 1.30 11.25
C GLY A 91 4.33 0.30 10.86
N ILE A 92 4.76 0.33 9.58
CA ILE A 92 5.81 -0.54 9.05
C ILE A 92 7.18 -0.26 9.72
N VAL A 93 7.52 1.01 9.94
CA VAL A 93 8.83 1.39 10.52
C VAL A 93 8.88 1.30 12.04
N SER A 94 7.76 1.08 12.72
CA SER A 94 7.72 0.94 14.18
C SER A 94 8.61 -0.21 14.68
N SER A 95 9.00 -0.15 15.97
CA SER A 95 9.94 -1.11 16.57
C SER A 95 9.44 -2.56 16.49
N THR A 96 8.14 -2.78 16.70
CA THR A 96 7.54 -4.12 16.66
C THR A 96 7.56 -4.70 15.24
N SER A 97 7.20 -3.90 14.24
CA SER A 97 7.20 -4.29 12.83
C SER A 97 8.62 -4.55 12.30
N THR A 98 9.60 -3.80 12.81
CA THR A 98 11.02 -4.02 12.52
C THR A 98 11.42 -5.43 12.96
N THR A 99 11.18 -5.78 14.22
CA THR A 99 11.49 -7.12 14.76
C THR A 99 10.84 -8.25 13.96
N ARG A 100 9.62 -8.04 13.45
CA ARG A 100 8.87 -9.02 12.64
C ARG A 100 9.43 -9.24 11.24
N THR A 101 10.30 -8.36 10.72
CA THR A 101 10.76 -8.44 9.33
C THR A 101 12.26 -8.69 9.18
N VAL A 102 13.10 -8.34 10.17
CA VAL A 102 14.59 -8.33 10.10
C VAL A 102 15.22 -9.52 9.36
N LYS A 103 14.78 -10.75 9.64
CA LYS A 103 15.41 -11.95 9.05
C LYS A 103 15.15 -12.12 7.55
N THR A 104 14.07 -11.52 7.04
CA THR A 104 13.57 -11.73 5.68
C THR A 104 13.72 -10.50 4.80
N GLU A 105 14.23 -9.38 5.34
CA GLU A 105 14.28 -8.10 4.62
C GLU A 105 15.15 -8.16 3.36
N SER A 106 16.23 -8.93 3.34
CA SER A 106 17.12 -9.01 2.16
C SER A 106 16.47 -9.68 0.94
N GLU A 107 15.29 -10.28 1.10
CA GLU A 107 14.51 -10.85 -0.01
C GLU A 107 13.57 -9.83 -0.68
N PHE A 108 13.39 -8.64 -0.07
CA PHE A 108 12.35 -7.68 -0.45
C PHE A 108 12.97 -6.31 -0.74
N ASP A 109 12.98 -5.91 -2.01
CA ASP A 109 13.75 -4.78 -2.52
C ASP A 109 13.28 -3.43 -1.93
N PHE A 110 11.98 -3.16 -1.92
CA PHE A 110 11.46 -1.89 -1.40
C PHE A 110 11.62 -1.81 0.11
N LEU A 111 11.29 -2.89 0.83
CA LEU A 111 11.41 -2.94 2.27
C LEU A 111 12.87 -2.78 2.71
N HIS A 112 13.79 -3.46 2.04
CA HIS A 112 15.22 -3.31 2.27
C HIS A 112 15.69 -1.88 1.97
N ALA A 113 15.30 -1.29 0.84
CA ALA A 113 15.65 0.10 0.51
C ALA A 113 15.11 1.11 1.53
N CYS A 114 13.87 0.94 1.97
CA CYS A 114 13.25 1.73 3.02
C CYS A 114 14.06 1.64 4.31
N ARG A 115 14.42 0.43 4.76
CA ARG A 115 15.19 0.21 5.99
C ARG A 115 16.61 0.75 5.92
N MET A 116 17.27 0.61 4.77
CA MET A 116 18.65 1.06 4.55
C MET A 116 18.76 2.58 4.42
N SER A 117 17.67 3.26 4.08
CA SER A 117 17.64 4.71 4.11
C SER A 117 17.63 5.22 5.55
N SER A 118 18.24 6.39 5.79
CA SER A 118 18.18 7.05 7.11
C SER A 118 16.73 7.20 7.57
N THR A 119 16.52 7.32 8.89
CA THR A 119 15.19 7.59 9.47
C THR A 119 14.48 8.68 8.68
N HIS A 120 13.38 8.31 8.04
CA HIS A 120 12.66 9.18 7.13
C HIS A 120 11.16 9.05 7.34
N ASP A 121 10.46 10.09 6.92
CA ASP A 121 9.02 10.09 6.89
C ASP A 121 8.49 9.38 5.64
N GLY A 122 7.25 8.87 5.66
CA GLY A 122 6.66 8.18 4.50
C GLY A 122 6.72 9.00 3.21
N SER A 123 6.68 10.33 3.31
CA SER A 123 6.84 11.23 2.16
C SER A 123 8.22 11.21 1.48
N HIS A 124 9.25 10.76 2.19
CA HIS A 124 10.62 10.63 1.71
C HIS A 124 11.03 9.16 1.53
N CYS A 125 10.07 8.23 1.63
CA CYS A 125 10.33 6.81 1.45
C CYS A 125 10.73 6.51 0.00
N PRO A 126 11.73 5.64 -0.26
CA PRO A 126 12.09 5.22 -1.62
C PRO A 126 10.91 4.72 -2.44
N ALA A 127 9.98 3.98 -1.82
CA ALA A 127 8.77 3.50 -2.47
C ALA A 127 7.85 4.65 -2.94
N TRP A 128 7.79 5.73 -2.15
CA TRP A 128 7.05 6.94 -2.53
C TRP A 128 7.77 7.74 -3.62
N ALA A 129 9.10 7.88 -3.51
CA ALA A 129 9.92 8.56 -4.50
C ALA A 129 9.92 7.85 -5.86
N ALA A 130 9.71 6.53 -5.88
CA ALA A 130 9.58 5.72 -7.08
C ALA A 130 8.26 5.94 -7.83
N GLN A 131 7.29 6.68 -7.25
CA GLN A 131 6.08 7.07 -7.98
C GLN A 131 6.45 7.80 -9.25
N SER A 132 6.09 7.21 -10.40
CA SER A 132 6.21 7.92 -11.66
C SER A 132 5.33 9.18 -11.59
N LEU A 133 5.95 10.35 -11.71
CA LEU A 133 5.26 11.67 -11.70
C LEU A 133 4.22 11.83 -12.81
N TRP A 134 4.21 10.91 -13.77
CA TRP A 134 3.19 10.85 -14.80
C TRP A 134 2.07 9.94 -14.32
N PRO A 135 0.79 10.40 -14.28
CA PRO A 135 -0.33 9.48 -14.15
C PRO A 135 -0.21 8.50 -15.32
N ARG A 136 0.17 7.26 -15.03
CA ARG A 136 0.23 6.21 -16.04
C ARG A 136 -1.21 6.08 -16.52
N ALA A 137 -1.49 6.66 -17.69
CA ALA A 137 -2.77 6.50 -18.37
C ALA A 137 -2.96 4.98 -18.47
N THR A 138 -3.87 4.45 -17.66
CA THR A 138 -4.16 3.03 -17.63
C THR A 138 -4.73 2.71 -19.01
N SER A 139 -3.89 2.16 -19.89
CA SER A 139 -4.35 1.49 -21.10
C SER A 139 -5.13 0.27 -20.63
N TRP A 140 -6.44 0.35 -20.79
CA TRP A 140 -7.38 -0.75 -20.60
C TRP A 140 -7.19 -1.80 -21.70
#